data_AF-A0A967Z2T6-F1
#
_entry.id   AF-A0A967Z2T6-F1
#
_cell.length_a   1.000
_cell.length_b   1.000
_cell.length_c   1.000
_cell.angle_alpha   90.00
_cell.angle_beta   90.00
_cell.angle_gamma   90.00
#
_symmetry.space_group_name_H-M   'P 1'
#
loop_
_entity.id
_entity.type
_entity.pdbx_description
1 polymer ?
#
loop_
_entity_poly.entity_id
_entity_poly.type
_entity_poly.pdbx_seq_one_letter_code
_entity_poly.pdbx_strand_id
1 'polypeptide(L)'
;VGAVAEILGALAVVATLLYLAKQLSHAVDSSSSAATDRILRGFDEINRMIVSDENLRATLLKESELTASESEQYFQFVVLYCNIWLSTQTEYDRGQISKDLYRAATADVQVEIDRWPRFKEFGELWLARYPQVSTEAIFEPLRKTLA
;
A
#
# COMPACT_ATOMS: atom_id res chain seq x y z
N VAL A 1 -44.02 28.85 -24.41
CA VAL A 1 -43.53 27.46 -24.57
C VAL A 1 -42.05 27.30 -24.21
N GLY A 2 -41.19 28.30 -24.47
CA GLY A 2 -39.74 28.23 -24.15
C GLY A 2 -39.39 28.05 -22.66
N ALA A 3 -39.97 28.86 -21.76
CA ALA A 3 -39.62 28.81 -20.34
C ALA A 3 -39.93 27.47 -19.65
N VAL A 4 -41.00 26.79 -20.05
CA VAL A 4 -41.37 25.47 -19.50
C VAL A 4 -40.41 24.39 -20.00
N ALA A 5 -39.99 24.45 -21.26
CA ALA A 5 -38.99 23.53 -21.82
C ALA A 5 -37.61 23.72 -21.16
N GLU A 6 -37.26 24.95 -20.82
CA GLU A 6 -35.99 25.31 -20.18
C GLU A 6 -35.92 24.82 -18.73
N ILE A 7 -37.00 24.99 -17.96
CA ILE A 7 -37.11 24.45 -16.60
C ILE A 7 -37.05 22.92 -16.60
N LEU A 8 -37.74 22.27 -17.54
CA LEU A 8 -37.72 20.80 -17.67
C LEU A 8 -36.33 20.29 -18.09
N GLY A 9 -35.64 21.01 -18.99
CA GLY A 9 -34.26 20.69 -19.38
C GLY A 9 -33.28 20.82 -18.21
N ALA A 10 -33.37 21.89 -17.43
CA ALA A 10 -32.54 22.09 -16.24
C ALA A 10 -32.79 21.00 -15.17
N LEU A 11 -34.06 20.64 -14.94
CA LEU A 11 -34.41 19.56 -14.01
C LEU A 11 -33.87 18.20 -14.46
N ALA A 12 -33.92 17.91 -15.77
CA ALA A 12 -33.33 16.70 -16.33
C ALA A 12 -31.81 16.64 -16.08
N VAL A 13 -31.10 17.75 -16.31
CA VAL A 13 -29.65 17.84 -16.03
C VAL A 13 -29.34 17.63 -14.55
N VAL A 14 -30.09 18.28 -13.65
CA VAL A 14 -29.91 18.10 -12.19
C VAL A 14 -30.16 16.65 -11.78
N ALA A 15 -31.21 16.01 -12.30
CA ALA A 15 -31.50 14.62 -12.03
C ALA A 15 -30.38 13.68 -12.53
N THR A 16 -29.83 13.95 -13.72
CA THR A 16 -28.68 13.19 -14.25
C THR A 16 -27.43 13.39 -13.41
N LEU A 17 -27.13 14.60 -12.94
CA LEU A 17 -25.98 14.86 -12.07
C LEU A 17 -26.12 14.15 -10.72
N LEU A 18 -27.32 14.16 -10.12
CA LEU A 18 -27.60 13.43 -8.88
C LEU A 18 -27.47 11.92 -9.07
N TYR A 19 -27.95 11.39 -10.20
CA TYR A 19 -27.81 9.98 -10.54
C TYR A 19 -26.33 9.60 -10.71
N LEU A 20 -25.56 10.39 -11.46
CA LEU A 20 -24.13 10.18 -11.65
C LEU A 20 -23.37 10.26 -10.32
N ALA A 21 -23.70 11.22 -9.46
CA ALA A 21 -23.10 11.34 -8.14
C ALA A 21 -23.36 10.07 -7.30
N LYS A 22 -24.61 9.59 -7.28
CA LYS A 22 -24.97 8.36 -6.55
C LYS A 22 -24.28 7.11 -7.14
N GLN A 23 -24.22 7.00 -8.46
CA GLN A 23 -23.54 5.89 -9.13
C GLN A 23 -22.03 5.91 -8.85
N LEU A 24 -21.42 7.10 -8.86
CA LEU A 24 -20.02 7.28 -8.51
C LEU A 24 -19.75 6.91 -7.05
N SER A 25 -20.64 7.29 -6.12
CA SER A 25 -20.53 6.90 -4.71
C SER A 25 -20.53 5.37 -4.55
N HIS A 26 -21.45 4.65 -5.17
CA HIS A 26 -21.47 3.18 -5.09
C HIS A 26 -20.23 2.53 -5.73
N ALA A 27 -19.71 3.08 -6.82
CA ALA A 27 -18.48 2.60 -7.45
C ALA A 27 -17.26 2.82 -6.54
N VAL A 28 -17.19 3.97 -5.87
CA VAL A 28 -16.14 4.30 -4.90
C VAL A 28 -16.21 3.38 -3.68
N ASP A 29 -17.40 3.13 -3.12
CA ASP A 29 -17.56 2.25 -1.95
C ASP A 29 -17.09 0.81 -2.25
N SER A 30 -17.50 0.27 -3.41
CA SER A 30 -17.11 -1.08 -3.85
C SER A 30 -15.59 -1.18 -4.11
N SER A 31 -15.04 -0.17 -4.78
CA SER A 31 -13.60 -0.08 -5.05
C SER A 31 -12.78 0.07 -3.77
N SER A 32 -13.28 0.81 -2.78
CA SER A 32 -12.62 1.01 -1.49
C SER A 32 -12.53 -0.29 -0.67
N SER A 33 -13.63 -1.06 -0.64
CA SER A 33 -13.64 -2.37 0.03
C SER A 33 -12.66 -3.33 -0.64
N ALA A 34 -12.64 -3.38 -1.97
CA ALA A 34 -11.74 -4.25 -2.71
C ALA A 34 -10.26 -3.88 -2.53
N ALA A 35 -9.94 -2.58 -2.47
CA ALA A 35 -8.59 -2.09 -2.20
C ALA A 35 -8.13 -2.49 -0.78
N THR A 36 -9.00 -2.26 0.22
CA THR A 36 -8.74 -2.64 1.62
C THR A 36 -8.50 -4.14 1.74
N ASP A 37 -9.38 -4.98 1.19
CA ASP A 37 -9.23 -6.43 1.27
C ASP A 37 -7.97 -6.95 0.57
N ARG A 38 -7.51 -6.27 -0.49
CA ARG A 38 -6.28 -6.65 -1.20
C ARG A 38 -5.05 -6.35 -0.35
N ILE A 39 -5.00 -5.18 0.30
CA ILE A 39 -3.90 -4.78 1.17
C ILE A 39 -3.81 -5.73 2.37
N LEU A 40 -4.93 -5.98 3.05
CA LEU A 40 -4.97 -6.89 4.20
C LEU A 40 -4.54 -8.31 3.83
N ARG A 41 -5.01 -8.82 2.68
CA ARG A 41 -4.58 -10.14 2.18
C ARG A 41 -3.08 -10.21 1.88
N GLY A 42 -2.48 -9.13 1.39
CA GLY A 42 -1.03 -9.06 1.19
C GLY A 42 -0.27 -9.24 2.50
N PHE A 43 -0.68 -8.54 3.56
CA PHE A 43 -0.06 -8.69 4.88
C PHE A 43 -0.28 -10.09 5.46
N ASP A 44 -1.50 -10.64 5.35
CA ASP A 44 -1.81 -12.00 5.80
C ASP A 44 -0.96 -13.07 5.10
N GLU A 45 -0.70 -12.91 3.79
CA GLU A 45 0.14 -13.81 3.02
C GLU A 45 1.58 -13.80 3.52
N ILE A 46 2.15 -12.62 3.78
CA ILE A 46 3.49 -12.49 4.36
C ILE A 46 3.55 -13.13 5.76
N ASN A 47 2.58 -12.82 6.62
CA ASN A 47 2.50 -13.40 7.96
C ASN A 47 2.42 -14.92 7.90
N ARG A 48 1.61 -15.46 6.99
CA ARG A 48 1.50 -16.91 6.77
C ARG A 48 2.82 -17.50 6.30
N MET A 49 3.54 -16.85 5.37
CA MET A 49 4.87 -17.31 4.93
C MET A 49 5.85 -17.40 6.11
N ILE A 50 5.94 -16.34 6.94
CA ILE A 50 6.83 -16.31 8.12
C ILE A 50 6.50 -17.44 9.12
N VAL A 51 5.21 -17.70 9.34
CA VAL A 51 4.77 -18.75 10.27
C VAL A 51 5.06 -20.13 9.70
N SER A 52 4.80 -20.35 8.41
CA SER A 52 4.85 -21.67 7.77
C SER A 52 6.24 -22.11 7.30
N ASP A 53 7.16 -21.17 7.04
CA ASP A 53 8.51 -21.47 6.53
C ASP A 53 9.57 -21.20 7.61
N GLU A 54 10.07 -22.28 8.21
CA GLU A 54 11.14 -22.22 9.21
C GLU A 54 12.47 -21.75 8.62
N ASN A 55 12.78 -22.09 7.37
CA ASN A 55 14.03 -21.67 6.72
C ASN A 55 14.01 -20.17 6.45
N LEU A 56 12.89 -19.64 5.96
CA LEU A 56 12.70 -18.19 5.81
C LEU A 56 12.90 -17.49 7.16
N ARG A 57 12.23 -17.96 8.22
CA ARG A 57 12.35 -17.34 9.54
C ARG A 57 13.78 -17.42 10.08
N ALA A 58 14.49 -18.53 9.87
CA ALA A 58 15.89 -18.65 10.24
C ALA A 58 16.76 -17.66 9.48
N THR A 59 16.55 -17.47 8.18
CA THR A 59 17.22 -16.45 7.36
C THR A 59 16.94 -15.04 7.86
N LEU A 60 15.68 -14.72 8.19
CA LEU A 60 15.26 -13.38 8.62
C LEU A 60 15.83 -12.97 9.98
N LEU A 61 16.06 -13.94 10.87
CA LEU A 61 16.61 -13.75 12.22
C LEU A 61 18.13 -13.94 12.30
N LYS A 62 18.80 -14.25 11.19
CA LYS A 62 20.22 -14.56 11.17
C LYS A 62 21.08 -13.32 11.39
N GLU A 63 21.86 -13.31 12.48
CA GLU A 63 22.80 -12.23 12.79
C GLU A 63 24.15 -12.38 12.07
N SER A 64 24.53 -13.60 11.71
CA SER A 64 25.75 -13.86 10.95
C SER A 64 25.62 -13.42 9.48
N GLU A 65 26.70 -13.51 8.72
CA GLU A 65 26.66 -13.19 7.29
C GLU A 65 25.69 -14.11 6.55
N LEU A 66 24.89 -13.49 5.67
CA LEU A 66 24.00 -14.21 4.77
C LEU A 66 24.82 -14.74 3.60
N THR A 67 24.58 -16.00 3.23
CA THR A 67 24.99 -16.53 1.93
C THR A 67 24.27 -15.77 0.81
N ALA A 68 24.76 -15.87 -0.42
CA ALA A 68 24.11 -15.22 -1.56
C ALA A 68 22.63 -15.63 -1.73
N SER A 69 22.31 -16.91 -1.47
CA SER A 69 20.92 -17.40 -1.55
C SER A 69 20.04 -16.84 -0.43
N GLU A 70 20.57 -16.76 0.79
CA GLU A 70 19.85 -16.17 1.93
C GLU A 70 19.65 -14.67 1.74
N SER A 71 20.65 -13.96 1.21
CA SER A 71 20.55 -12.54 0.89
C SER A 71 19.49 -12.27 -0.17
N GLU A 72 19.41 -13.09 -1.21
CA GLU A 72 18.34 -12.97 -2.22
C GLU A 72 16.97 -13.26 -1.60
N GLN A 73 16.86 -14.32 -0.78
CA GLN A 73 15.62 -14.64 -0.08
C GLN A 73 15.15 -13.49 0.82
N TYR A 74 16.07 -12.87 1.58
CA TYR A 74 15.78 -11.71 2.43
C TYR A 74 15.36 -10.50 1.58
N PHE A 75 16.06 -10.23 0.48
CA PHE A 75 15.69 -9.13 -0.40
C PHE A 75 14.28 -9.32 -0.98
N GLN A 76 13.93 -10.52 -1.44
CA GLN A 76 12.57 -10.82 -1.94
C GLN A 76 11.50 -10.66 -0.84
N PHE A 77 11.83 -11.02 0.41
CA PHE A 77 10.95 -10.76 1.54
C PHE A 77 10.68 -9.25 1.74
N VAL A 78 11.72 -8.42 1.68
CA VAL A 78 11.56 -6.97 1.79
C VAL A 78 10.79 -6.38 0.61
N VAL A 79 11.03 -6.88 -0.61
CA VAL A 79 10.28 -6.49 -1.83
C VAL A 79 8.77 -6.68 -1.62
N LEU A 80 8.34 -7.77 -0.99
CA LEU A 80 6.92 -8.04 -0.73
C LEU A 80 6.27 -6.95 0.13
N TYR A 81 6.92 -6.57 1.24
CA TYR A 81 6.46 -5.47 2.08
C TYR A 81 6.44 -4.14 1.33
N CYS A 82 7.53 -3.79 0.65
CA CYS A 82 7.62 -2.54 -0.11
C CYS A 82 6.52 -2.44 -1.18
N ASN A 83 6.19 -3.55 -1.85
CA ASN A 83 5.10 -3.58 -2.84
C ASN A 83 3.72 -3.34 -2.20
N ILE A 84 3.47 -3.89 -1.01
CA ILE A 84 2.20 -3.67 -0.29
C ILE A 84 2.11 -2.22 0.18
N TRP A 85 3.20 -1.65 0.73
CA TRP A 85 3.23 -0.26 1.14
C TRP A 85 3.06 0.69 -0.05
N LEU A 86 3.73 0.45 -1.17
CA LEU A 86 3.52 1.23 -2.40
C LEU A 86 2.06 1.15 -2.89
N SER A 87 1.47 -0.04 -2.85
CA SER A 87 0.07 -0.23 -3.20
C SER A 87 -0.84 0.56 -2.24
N THR A 88 -0.51 0.56 -0.95
CA THR A 88 -1.26 1.29 0.07
C THR A 88 -1.20 2.81 -0.14
N GLN A 89 -0.02 3.35 -0.45
CA GLN A 89 0.15 4.75 -0.85
C GLN A 89 -0.71 5.07 -2.08
N THR A 90 -0.60 4.24 -3.12
CA THR A 90 -1.34 4.44 -4.38
C THR A 90 -2.85 4.47 -4.16
N GLU A 91 -3.38 3.55 -3.36
CA GLU A 91 -4.82 3.49 -3.06
C GLU A 91 -5.26 4.62 -2.11
N TYR A 92 -4.38 5.11 -1.23
CA TYR A 92 -4.65 6.29 -0.41
C TYR A 92 -4.76 7.56 -1.26
N ASP A 93 -3.83 7.75 -2.20
CA ASP A 93 -3.83 8.92 -3.09
C ASP A 93 -5.05 8.95 -4.02
N ARG A 94 -5.61 7.77 -4.32
CA ARG A 94 -6.86 7.61 -5.07
C ARG A 94 -8.12 7.74 -4.22
N GLY A 95 -7.99 7.98 -2.92
CA GLY A 95 -9.10 8.04 -1.97
C GLY A 95 -9.83 6.71 -1.79
N GLN A 96 -9.19 5.58 -2.11
CA GLN A 96 -9.78 4.24 -2.04
C GLN A 96 -9.59 3.59 -0.68
N ILE A 97 -8.73 4.12 0.19
CA ILE A 97 -8.59 3.62 1.56
C ILE A 97 -8.72 4.73 2.58
N SER A 98 -9.11 4.34 3.79
CA SER A 98 -9.23 5.28 4.89
C SER A 98 -7.85 5.80 5.32
N LYS A 99 -7.85 7.03 5.85
CA LYS A 99 -6.66 7.63 6.46
C LYS A 99 -6.11 6.80 7.62
N ASP A 100 -6.98 6.11 8.35
CA ASP A 100 -6.58 5.27 9.48
C ASP A 100 -5.85 4.00 9.00
N LEU A 101 -6.32 3.36 7.93
CA LEU A 101 -5.60 2.23 7.32
C LEU A 101 -4.24 2.66 6.79
N TYR A 102 -4.18 3.80 6.08
CA TYR A 102 -2.92 4.35 5.58
C TYR A 102 -1.93 4.67 6.73
N ARG A 103 -2.42 5.25 7.83
CA ARG A 103 -1.60 5.52 9.02
C ARG A 103 -1.09 4.25 9.68
N ALA A 104 -1.92 3.21 9.79
CA ALA A 104 -1.51 1.92 10.32
C ALA A 104 -0.40 1.31 9.46
N ALA A 105 -0.55 1.30 8.14
CA ALA A 105 0.48 0.81 7.22
C ALA A 105 1.77 1.65 7.25
N THR A 106 1.67 2.97 7.44
CA THR A 106 2.86 3.83 7.59
C THR A 106 3.62 3.53 8.89
N ALA A 107 2.89 3.26 9.98
CA ALA A 107 3.51 2.86 11.25
C ALA A 107 4.16 1.47 11.15
N ASP A 108 3.55 0.56 10.38
CA ASP A 108 4.06 -0.78 10.12
C ASP A 108 5.46 -0.78 9.50
N VAL A 109 5.77 0.20 8.64
CA VAL A 109 7.11 0.36 8.06
C VAL A 109 8.19 0.42 9.14
N GLN A 110 7.98 1.23 10.19
CA GLN A 110 8.93 1.32 11.28
C GLN A 110 8.97 0.04 12.11
N VAL A 111 7.81 -0.60 12.33
CA VAL A 111 7.74 -1.85 13.08
C VAL A 111 8.54 -2.95 12.39
N GLU A 112 8.46 -3.09 11.07
CA GLU A 112 9.20 -4.12 10.35
C GLU A 112 10.70 -3.80 10.23
N ILE A 113 11.07 -2.52 10.15
CA ILE A 113 12.46 -2.07 10.29
C ILE A 113 13.04 -2.49 11.64
N ASP A 114 12.30 -2.29 12.72
CA ASP A 114 12.75 -2.60 14.08
C ASP A 114 12.70 -4.11 14.37
N ARG A 115 11.80 -4.84 13.70
CA ARG A 115 11.60 -6.28 13.90
C ARG A 115 12.73 -7.11 13.29
N TRP A 116 13.18 -6.79 12.07
CA TRP A 116 14.13 -7.64 11.36
C TRP A 116 15.51 -6.98 11.20
N PRO A 117 16.61 -7.63 11.62
CA PRO A 117 17.93 -7.01 11.73
C PRO A 117 18.46 -6.32 10.47
N ARG A 118 18.11 -6.83 9.28
CA ARG A 118 18.61 -6.34 7.98
C ARG A 118 17.52 -5.73 7.12
N PHE A 119 16.30 -5.56 7.63
CA PHE A 119 15.18 -5.04 6.84
C PHE A 119 15.52 -3.71 6.19
N LYS A 120 16.11 -2.82 6.99
CA LYS A 120 16.49 -1.48 6.56
C LYS A 120 17.50 -1.49 5.41
N GLU A 121 18.57 -2.28 5.54
CA GLU A 121 19.60 -2.43 4.51
C GLU A 121 18.99 -2.84 3.16
N PHE A 122 18.17 -3.89 3.16
CA PHE A 122 17.51 -4.37 1.95
C PHE A 122 16.40 -3.43 1.47
N GLY A 123 15.76 -2.68 2.37
CA GLY A 123 14.74 -1.68 2.04
C GLY A 123 15.35 -0.46 1.35
N GLU A 124 16.50 0.01 1.83
CA GLU A 124 17.29 1.06 1.18
C GLU A 124 17.79 0.60 -0.20
N LEU A 125 18.25 -0.66 -0.32
CA LEU A 125 18.61 -1.25 -1.61
C LEU A 125 17.41 -1.28 -2.58
N TRP A 126 16.22 -1.62 -2.09
CA TRP A 126 14.99 -1.58 -2.89
C TRP A 126 14.69 -0.15 -3.36
N LEU A 127 14.72 0.84 -2.47
CA LEU A 127 14.50 2.24 -2.81
C LEU A 127 15.51 2.76 -3.85
N ALA A 128 16.77 2.34 -3.77
CA ALA A 128 17.80 2.66 -4.74
C ALA A 128 17.52 2.07 -6.14
N ARG A 129 16.88 0.89 -6.20
CA ARG A 129 16.47 0.24 -7.46
C ARG A 129 15.22 0.86 -8.07
N TYR A 130 14.36 1.49 -7.28
CA TYR A 130 13.07 2.05 -7.71
C TYR A 130 12.95 3.55 -7.35
N PRO A 131 13.81 4.43 -7.89
CA PRO A 131 13.86 5.85 -7.52
C PRO A 131 12.56 6.61 -7.82
N GLN A 132 11.76 6.15 -8.76
CA GLN A 132 10.49 6.77 -9.15
C GLN A 132 9.40 6.72 -8.06
N VAL A 133 9.49 5.74 -7.15
CA VAL A 133 8.57 5.57 -6.01
C VAL A 133 9.27 5.79 -4.68
N SER A 134 10.59 6.04 -4.70
CA SER A 134 11.35 6.19 -3.47
C SER A 134 11.02 7.47 -2.71
N THR A 135 10.35 8.43 -3.35
CA THR A 135 9.89 9.72 -2.77
C THR A 135 8.52 9.64 -2.11
N GLU A 136 7.82 8.50 -2.21
CA GLU A 136 6.50 8.34 -1.61
C GLU A 136 6.54 8.51 -0.09
N ALA A 137 5.46 9.08 0.48
CA ALA A 137 5.42 9.45 1.89
C ALA A 137 5.50 8.23 2.82
N ILE A 138 4.91 7.10 2.40
CA ILE A 138 4.94 5.86 3.17
C ILE A 138 6.36 5.34 3.42
N PHE A 139 7.33 5.62 2.54
CA PHE A 139 8.72 5.17 2.69
C PHE A 139 9.62 6.10 3.49
N GLU A 140 9.08 7.18 4.06
CA GLU A 140 9.85 8.11 4.89
C GLU A 140 10.67 7.41 6.00
N PRO A 141 10.17 6.39 6.73
CA PRO A 141 10.96 5.71 7.75
C PRO A 141 12.21 4.99 7.21
N LEU A 142 12.15 4.46 5.98
CA LEU A 142 13.31 3.85 5.32
C LEU A 142 14.34 4.91 4.86
N ARG A 143 13.91 6.15 4.58
CA ARG A 143 14.80 7.24 4.15
C ARG A 143 15.51 7.95 5.30
N LYS A 144 14.93 7.93 6.51
CA LYS A 144 15.44 8.69 7.67
C LYS A 144 16.73 8.10 8.24
N THR A 145 17.84 8.22 7.49
CA THR A 145 19.21 7.96 7.96
C THR A 145 20.31 8.57 7.10
N LEU A 146 20.13 9.82 6.65
CA LEU A 146 21.24 10.68 6.23
C LEU A 146 21.02 12.09 6.77
N ALA A 147 20.96 12.21 8.10
CA ALA A 147 21.13 13.47 8.83
C ALA A 147 22.07 13.23 10.00
#